data_AF-K9S5Y3-F1
#
_entry.id   AF-K9S5Y3-F1
#
_cell.length_a   1.000
_cell.length_b   1.000
_cell.length_c   1.000
_cell.angle_alpha   90.00
_cell.angle_beta   90.00
_cell.angle_gamma   90.00
#
_symmetry.space_group_name_H-M   'P 1'
#
loop_
_entity.id
_entity.type
_entity.pdbx_description
1 polymer ?
#
loop_
_entity_poly.entity_id
_entity_poly.type
_entity_poly.pdbx_seq_one_letter_code
_entity_poly.pdbx_strand_id
1 'polypeptide(L)' 'MIRILVQSAFRTGCLSVESEGLIRQVLAIKGYRASDIEALHQLYDAVHSGRIHREASNRTAMPQLERLS' A
#
# COMPACT_ATOMS: atom_id res chain seq x y z
N MET A 1 -10.55 3.12 -6.26
CA MET A 1 -10.54 2.95 -4.78
C MET A 1 -9.12 2.95 -4.23
N ILE A 2 -8.24 2.06 -4.73
CA ILE A 2 -6.79 2.04 -4.40
C ILE A 2 -6.18 3.44 -4.43
N ARG A 3 -6.38 4.17 -5.52
CA ARG A 3 -5.85 5.54 -5.68
C ARG A 3 -6.27 6.52 -4.58
N ILE A 4 -7.47 6.39 -4.02
CA ILE A 4 -7.96 7.24 -2.92
C ILE A 4 -7.24 6.88 -1.61
N LEU A 5 -7.07 5.59 -1.33
CA LEU A 5 -6.34 5.11 -0.15
C LEU A 5 -4.86 5.53 -0.21
N VAL A 6 -4.25 5.37 -1.39
CA VAL A 6 -2.87 5.83 -1.66
C VAL A 6 -2.76 7.34 -1.44
N GLN A 7 -3.64 8.14 -2.06
CA GLN A 7 -3.61 9.60 -1.88
C GLN A 7 -3.84 10.02 -0.43
N SER A 8 -4.71 9.32 0.31
CA SER A 8 -4.92 9.57 1.73
C SER A 8 -3.62 9.36 2.51
N ALA A 9 -2.94 8.23 2.31
CA ALA A 9 -1.67 7.92 2.96
C ALA A 9 -0.56 8.93 2.62
N PHE A 10 -0.51 9.43 1.38
CA PHE A 10 0.40 10.49 0.99
C PHE A 10 0.05 11.84 1.63
N ARG A 11 -1.24 12.15 1.80
CA ARG A 11 -1.69 13.40 2.43
C ARG A 11 -1.43 13.41 3.94
N THR A 12 -1.70 12.30 4.61
CA THR A 12 -1.51 12.16 6.07
C THR A 12 -0.07 11.83 6.45
N GLY A 13 0.73 11.34 5.50
CA GLY A 13 2.06 10.78 5.77
C GLY A 13 2.02 9.46 6.54
N CYS A 14 0.83 8.86 6.67
CA CYS A 14 0.62 7.67 7.48
C CYS A 14 -0.37 6.71 6.81
N LEU A 15 0.01 5.44 6.67
CA LEU A 15 -0.84 4.37 6.19
C LEU A 15 -1.58 3.74 7.38
N SER A 16 -2.88 3.98 7.46
CA SER A 16 -3.74 3.41 8.52
C SER A 16 -3.92 1.91 8.36
N VAL A 17 -4.21 1.22 9.47
CA VAL A 17 -4.45 -0.24 9.47
C VAL A 17 -5.60 -0.63 8.54
N GLU A 18 -6.67 0.17 8.54
CA GLU A 18 -7.82 -0.03 7.65
C GLU A 18 -7.44 0.10 6.18
N SER A 19 -6.66 1.12 5.83
CA SER A 19 -6.20 1.34 4.45
C SER A 19 -5.29 0.22 3.98
N GLU A 20 -4.36 -0.24 4.82
CA GLU A 20 -3.50 -1.37 4.50
C GLU A 20 -4.32 -2.66 4.31
N GLY A 21 -5.27 -2.94 5.20
CA GLY A 21 -6.15 -4.11 5.11
C GLY A 21 -6.97 -4.13 3.81
N LEU A 22 -7.53 -2.98 3.43
CA LEU A 22 -8.26 -2.83 2.17
C LEU A 22 -7.36 -3.05 0.95
N ILE A 23 -6.15 -2.48 0.95
CA ILE A 23 -5.19 -2.68 -0.15
C ILE A 23 -4.82 -4.15 -0.29
N ARG A 24 -4.53 -4.83 0.83
CA ARG A 24 -4.23 -6.28 0.84
C ARG A 24 -5.41 -7.10 0.31
N GLN A 25 -6.63 -6.79 0.72
CA GLN A 25 -7.82 -7.48 0.23
C GLN A 25 -7.98 -7.30 -1.28
N VAL A 26 -7.86 -6.08 -1.79
CA VAL A 26 -7.96 -5.79 -3.22
C VAL A 26 -6.87 -6.50 -4.03
N LEU A 27 -5.64 -6.57 -3.49
CA LEU A 27 -4.55 -7.34 -4.09
C LEU A 27 -4.87 -8.84 -4.14
N ALA A 28 -5.39 -9.41 -3.05
CA ALA A 28 -5.74 -10.82 -2.95
C ALA A 28 -6.83 -11.22 -3.96
N ILE A 29 -7.84 -10.36 -4.16
CA ILE A 29 -8.92 -10.61 -5.14
C ILE A 29 -8.58 -10.16 -6.56
N LYS A 30 -7.35 -9.64 -6.80
CA LYS A 30 -6.93 -9.04 -8.09
C LYS A 30 -7.90 -7.97 -8.60
N GLY A 31 -8.55 -7.25 -7.69
CA GLY A 31 -9.58 -6.25 -8.00
C GLY A 31 -9.02 -4.89 -8.43
N TYR A 32 -7.73 -4.83 -8.80
CA TYR A 32 -7.02 -3.61 -9.18
C TYR A 32 -6.91 -3.48 -10.70
N ARG A 33 -6.88 -2.25 -11.21
CA ARG A 33 -6.59 -1.97 -12.62
C ARG A 33 -5.09 -1.83 -12.84
N ALA A 34 -4.63 -1.95 -14.08
CA ALA A 34 -3.23 -1.71 -14.43
C ALA A 34 -2.76 -0.30 -13.98
N SER A 35 -3.63 0.70 -14.07
CA SER A 35 -3.37 2.07 -13.59
C SER A 35 -3.22 2.20 -12.07
N ASP A 36 -3.73 1.24 -11.29
CA ASP A 36 -3.58 1.21 -9.83
C ASP A 36 -2.23 0.61 -9.42
N ILE A 37 -1.59 -0.19 -10.30
CA ILE A 37 -0.29 -0.83 -10.02
C ILE A 37 0.79 0.23 -9.78
N GLU A 38 0.84 1.27 -10.60
CA GLU A 38 1.80 2.37 -10.44
C GLU A 38 1.62 3.09 -9.10
N ALA A 39 0.37 3.33 -8.68
CA ALA A 39 0.06 3.96 -7.40
C ALA A 39 0.45 3.07 -6.20
N LEU A 40 0.32 1.75 -6.35
CA LEU A 40 0.73 0.78 -5.33
C LEU A 40 2.26 0.71 -5.21
N HIS A 41 2.98 0.74 -6.33
CA HIS A 41 4.44 0.82 -6.33
C HIS A 41 4.93 2.09 -5.62
N GLN A 42 4.35 3.25 -5.96
CA GLN A 42 4.69 4.50 -5.29
C GLN A 42 4.42 4.47 -3.78
N LEU A 43 3.29 3.88 -3.37
CA LEU A 43 2.96 3.72 -1.96
C LEU A 43 3.98 2.79 -1.25
N TYR A 44 4.33 1.66 -1.87
CA TYR A 44 5.30 0.73 -1.33
C TYR A 44 6.67 1.39 -1.14
N ASP A 45 7.16 2.10 -2.16
CA ASP A 45 8.42 2.83 -2.09
C ASP A 45 8.39 3.90 -0.99
N ALA A 46 7.31 4.66 -0.88
CA ALA A 46 7.17 5.69 0.14
C ALA A 46 7.14 5.10 1.57
N VAL A 47 6.52 3.94 1.76
CA VAL A 47 6.54 3.22 3.04
C VAL A 47 7.94 2.66 3.32
N HIS A 48 8.60 2.09 2.32
CA HIS A 48 9.94 1.50 2.47
C HIS A 48 11.01 2.56 2.71
N SER A 49 10.92 3.71 2.04
CA SER A 49 11.83 4.85 2.22
C SER A 49 11.54 5.65 3.50
N GLY A 50 10.53 5.27 4.29
CA GLY A 50 10.13 5.97 5.51
C GLY A 50 9.44 7.32 5.29
N ARG A 51 9.00 7.64 4.06
CA ARG A 51 8.19 8.84 3.78
C ARG A 51 6.75 8.71 4.28
N ILE A 52 6.23 7.48 4.31
CA ILE A 52 4.92 7.16 4.88
C ILE A 52 5.13 6.21 6.04
N HIS A 53 4.65 6.59 7.22
CA HIS A 53 4.71 5.74 8.40
C HIS A 53 3.56 4.73 8.38
N ARG A 54 3.77 3.54 8.96
CA ARG A 54 2.68 2.57 9.16
C ARG A 54 2.11 2.74 10.55
N GLU A 55 0.79 2.97 10.62
CA GLU A 55 0.08 3.17 11.88
C GLU A 55 0.23 1.95 12.81
N ALA A 56 0.01 0.74 12.28
CA ALA A 56 0.46 -0.47 12.95
C ALA A 56 1.91 -0.73 12.57
N SER A 57 2.84 -0.30 13.42
CA SER A 57 4.25 -0.72 13.37
C SER A 57 4.45 -2.20 13.77
N ASN A 58 3.43 -3.05 13.65
CA ASN A 58 3.50 -4.45 14.05
C ASN A 58 4.09 -5.30 12.93
N ARG A 59 5.43 -5.32 12.86
CA ARG A 59 6.36 -6.40 12.45
C ARG A 59 5.91 -7.47 11.44
N THR A 60 5.01 -7.15 10.53
CA THR A 60 4.53 -8.06 9.48
C THR A 60 5.04 -7.49 8.17
N ALA A 61 6.24 -7.92 7.77
CA ALA A 61 6.79 -7.64 6.45
C ALA A 61 5.69 -7.88 5.41
N MET A 62 5.47 -6.93 4.50
CA MET A 62 4.55 -7.14 3.37
C MET A 62 5.07 -8.34 2.59
N PRO A 63 4.40 -9.51 2.65
CA PRO A 63 4.84 -10.64 1.87
C PRO A 63 4.42 -10.41 0.42
N GLN A 64 5.33 -10.67 -0.52
CA GLN A 64 5.08 -10.87 -1.95
C GLN A 64 4.93 -9.63 -2.85
N LEU A 65 5.95 -8.76 -2.90
CA LEU A 65 6.26 -8.07 -4.16
C LEU A 65 7.49 -8.68 -4.87
N GLU A 66 8.31 -9.47 -4.17
CA GLU A 66 9.51 -10.14 -4.71
C GLU A 66 9.24 -11.34 -5.64
N ARG A 67 8.00 -11.57 -6.07
CA ARG A 67 7.62 -12.70 -6.94
C ARG A 67 7.29 -12.28 -8.38
N LEU A 68 7.58 -11.03 -8.75
CA LEU A 68 7.27 -10.46 -10.07
C LEU A 68 8.52 -10.03 -10.86
N SER A 69 9.71 -10.51 -10.47
CA SER A 69 10.96 -10.41 -11.25
C SER A 69 11.21 -11.69 -12.05
#